data_AF-A0A0K3B2D0-F1
#
_entry.id   AF-A0A0K3B2D0-F1
#
_cell.length_a   1.000
_cell.length_b   1.000
_cell.length_c   1.000
_cell.angle_alpha   90.00
_cell.angle_beta   90.00
_cell.angle_gamma   90.00
#
_symmetry.space_group_name_H-M   'P 1'
#
loop_
_entity.id
_entity.type
_entity.pdbx_description
1 polymer ?
#
loop_
_entity_poly.entity_id
_entity_poly.type
_entity_poly.pdbx_seq_one_letter_code
_entity_poly.pdbx_strand_id
1 'polypeptide(L)'
;MGADFLMPSAEKYPADGRFPSVWQSLLWDLLPSRLVPDADGLLPPKIPNTDWIRSLRNGDLEFALSVAKSARMARQDSIVRAEAKASRLLAPTVTLLAACAALCAYQLNRAGQAGNFWIATSSFPAVLGIVFFMISALRSLDADIRVGFHKNAGLKKTDATLGRSAYIRECIRYEVVGEFWTRWTYARKATSLMQARAWFSRGFLCLVAALLVAATTQLFPAAVKAALVL
;
A
#
# COMPACT_ATOMS: atom_id res chain seq x y z
N MET A 1 -5.99 33.20 20.94
CA MET A 1 -5.90 32.14 19.91
C MET A 1 -5.41 30.88 20.61
N GLY A 2 -6.22 30.12 21.34
CA GLY A 2 -7.51 29.55 20.97
C GLY A 2 -7.26 28.06 20.72
N ALA A 3 -7.54 27.23 21.72
CA ALA A 3 -7.12 25.83 21.87
C ALA A 3 -7.84 24.83 20.93
N ASP A 4 -7.93 25.12 19.64
CA ASP A 4 -8.56 24.25 18.63
C ASP A 4 -7.58 23.24 17.99
N PHE A 5 -6.44 22.99 18.63
CA PHE A 5 -5.55 21.89 18.26
C PHE A 5 -5.78 20.62 19.11
N LEU A 6 -6.91 20.60 19.82
CA LEU A 6 -7.50 19.41 20.39
C LEU A 6 -8.02 18.55 19.23
N MET A 7 -7.93 17.23 19.36
CA MET A 7 -8.40 16.28 18.34
C MET A 7 -9.74 16.76 17.74
N PRO A 8 -9.88 16.81 16.40
CA PRO A 8 -11.14 17.21 15.76
C PRO A 8 -12.30 16.51 16.45
N SER A 9 -13.39 17.24 16.71
CA SER A 9 -14.54 16.70 17.44
C SER A 9 -14.87 15.31 16.89
N ALA A 10 -15.01 14.33 17.78
CA ALA A 10 -15.15 12.91 17.41
C ALA A 10 -16.33 12.64 16.45
N GLU A 11 -17.22 13.61 16.33
CA GLU A 11 -18.35 13.69 15.40
C GLU A 11 -17.94 13.69 13.92
N LYS A 12 -16.70 14.08 13.58
CA LYS A 12 -16.21 14.13 12.18
C LYS A 12 -15.60 12.83 11.66
N TYR A 13 -15.45 11.79 12.49
CA TYR A 13 -14.78 10.54 12.08
C TYR A 13 -15.78 9.41 11.84
N PRO A 14 -15.75 8.77 10.64
CA PRO A 14 -16.53 7.55 10.42
C PRO A 14 -16.04 6.43 11.36
N ALA A 15 -16.96 5.57 11.79
CA ALA A 15 -16.66 4.50 12.75
C ALA A 15 -15.46 3.65 12.32
N ASP A 16 -15.38 3.27 11.05
CA ASP A 16 -14.35 2.39 10.50
C ASP A 16 -13.15 3.13 9.90
N GLY A 17 -13.17 4.46 9.88
CA GLY A 17 -12.25 5.26 9.08
C GLY A 17 -12.54 5.11 7.58
N ARG A 18 -11.76 5.80 6.75
CA ARG A 18 -11.83 5.66 5.29
C ARG A 18 -10.43 5.74 4.71
N PHE A 19 -10.08 4.70 3.95
CA PHE A 19 -9.00 4.77 2.97
C PHE A 19 -9.61 5.01 1.59
N PRO A 20 -9.02 5.88 0.77
CA PRO A 20 -9.42 5.99 -0.62
C PRO A 20 -9.19 4.69 -1.39
N SER A 21 -9.96 4.52 -2.46
CA SER A 21 -9.67 3.45 -3.41
C SER A 21 -8.38 3.74 -4.18
N VAL A 22 -7.75 2.71 -4.75
CA VAL A 22 -6.52 2.88 -5.55
C VAL A 22 -6.74 3.78 -6.75
N TRP A 23 -7.92 3.71 -7.39
CA TRP A 23 -8.25 4.52 -8.55
C TRP A 23 -8.50 5.99 -8.21
N GLN A 24 -9.27 6.26 -7.15
CA GLN A 24 -9.34 7.61 -6.59
C GLN A 24 -7.94 8.10 -6.24
N SER A 25 -7.14 7.16 -5.75
CA SER A 25 -5.77 7.35 -5.33
C SER A 25 -4.92 8.04 -6.38
N LEU A 26 -4.80 7.28 -7.46
CA LEU A 26 -4.08 7.60 -8.67
C LEU A 26 -4.65 8.83 -9.38
N LEU A 27 -5.97 9.01 -9.35
CA LEU A 27 -6.59 10.22 -9.91
C LEU A 27 -6.13 11.47 -9.16
N TRP A 28 -6.04 11.41 -7.83
CA TRP A 28 -5.53 12.52 -7.02
C TRP A 28 -4.04 12.79 -7.24
N ASP A 29 -3.23 11.74 -7.46
CA ASP A 29 -1.80 11.89 -7.77
C ASP A 29 -1.57 12.64 -9.10
N LEU A 30 -2.56 12.62 -10.02
CA LEU A 30 -2.52 13.33 -11.31
C LEU A 30 -3.14 14.73 -11.26
N LEU A 31 -3.87 15.06 -10.19
CA LEU A 31 -4.58 16.34 -10.06
C LEU A 31 -3.67 17.42 -9.44
N PRO A 32 -3.87 18.70 -9.79
CA PRO A 32 -3.16 19.79 -9.13
C PRO A 32 -3.54 19.87 -7.65
N SER A 33 -2.59 20.26 -6.80
CA SER A 33 -2.73 20.27 -5.33
C SER A 33 -3.93 21.03 -4.77
N ARG A 34 -4.51 21.97 -5.54
CA ARG A 34 -5.71 22.73 -5.17
C ARG A 34 -7.00 21.90 -5.19
N LEU A 35 -7.01 20.79 -5.94
CA LEU A 35 -8.17 19.91 -6.11
C LEU A 35 -8.03 18.61 -5.29
N VAL A 36 -6.84 18.34 -4.77
CA VAL A 36 -6.58 17.16 -3.95
C VAL A 36 -7.15 17.40 -2.55
N PRO A 37 -7.98 16.47 -2.02
CA PRO A 37 -8.47 16.59 -0.66
C PRO A 37 -7.32 16.53 0.34
N ASP A 38 -7.44 17.26 1.46
CA ASP A 38 -6.47 17.23 2.54
C ASP A 38 -6.18 15.79 2.99
N ALA A 39 -4.90 15.52 3.31
CA ALA A 39 -4.42 14.20 3.72
C ALA A 39 -4.80 13.07 2.74
N ASP A 40 -4.79 13.34 1.43
CA ASP A 40 -5.18 12.38 0.38
C ASP A 40 -6.55 11.73 0.65
N GLY A 41 -7.50 12.49 1.20
CA GLY A 41 -8.84 11.98 1.52
C GLY A 41 -8.87 10.85 2.55
N LEU A 42 -7.80 10.65 3.32
CA LEU A 42 -7.72 9.72 4.43
C LEU A 42 -8.53 10.25 5.61
N LEU A 43 -9.45 9.44 6.13
CA LEU A 43 -10.18 9.75 7.36
C LEU A 43 -9.82 8.70 8.41
N PRO A 44 -9.23 9.09 9.56
CA PRO A 44 -8.89 8.13 10.59
C PRO A 44 -10.18 7.59 11.25
N PRO A 45 -10.12 6.39 11.81
CA PRO A 45 -11.24 5.77 12.51
C PRO A 45 -11.54 6.49 13.83
N LYS A 46 -12.77 6.30 14.32
CA LYS A 46 -13.16 6.78 15.64
C LYS A 46 -12.26 6.17 16.72
N ILE A 47 -11.71 7.03 17.55
CA ILE A 47 -10.79 6.63 18.64
C ILE A 47 -11.59 5.87 19.71
N PRO A 48 -11.08 4.75 20.23
CA PRO A 48 -11.73 4.03 21.34
C PRO A 48 -11.82 4.88 22.59
N ASN A 49 -12.75 4.56 23.50
CA ASN A 49 -12.87 5.30 24.76
C ASN A 49 -11.58 5.17 25.58
N THR A 50 -10.94 6.32 25.87
CA THR A 50 -9.72 6.44 26.69
C THR A 50 -9.98 6.87 28.14
N ASP A 51 -11.24 6.87 28.60
CA ASP A 51 -11.61 7.31 29.96
C ASP A 51 -10.95 6.49 31.07
N TRP A 52 -10.58 5.23 30.79
CA TRP A 52 -9.86 4.38 31.72
C TRP A 52 -8.53 5.01 32.20
N ILE A 53 -7.90 5.86 31.39
CA ILE A 53 -6.67 6.57 31.74
C ILE A 53 -6.88 7.48 32.96
N ARG A 54 -8.10 8.00 33.17
CA ARG A 54 -8.46 8.80 34.35
C ARG A 54 -8.47 7.97 35.64
N SER A 55 -8.76 6.68 35.54
CA SER A 55 -8.81 5.76 36.69
C SER A 55 -7.46 5.21 37.14
N LEU A 56 -6.38 5.42 36.37
CA LEU A 56 -5.04 4.96 36.74
C LEU A 56 -4.58 5.60 38.06
N ARG A 57 -3.87 4.86 38.92
CA ARG A 57 -3.26 5.43 40.13
C ARG A 57 -2.03 6.25 39.74
N ASN A 58 -1.72 7.29 40.52
CA ASN A 58 -0.60 8.17 40.22
C ASN A 58 0.76 7.45 40.16
N GLY A 59 0.96 6.40 40.97
CA GLY A 59 2.18 5.58 40.95
C GLY A 59 2.36 4.74 39.68
N ASP A 60 1.27 4.43 38.97
CA ASP A 60 1.31 3.56 37.78
C ASP A 60 1.48 4.34 36.48
N LEU A 61 1.42 5.69 36.54
CA LEU A 61 1.37 6.55 35.35
C LEU A 61 2.64 6.45 34.49
N GLU A 62 3.82 6.43 35.11
CA GLU A 62 5.08 6.36 34.36
C GLU A 62 5.27 4.99 33.68
N PHE A 63 4.85 3.92 34.36
CA PHE A 63 4.83 2.58 33.79
C PHE A 63 3.82 2.46 32.64
N ALA A 64 2.59 2.95 32.82
CA ALA A 64 1.59 2.96 31.76
C ALA A 64 2.06 3.77 30.53
N LEU A 65 2.75 4.88 30.74
CA LEU A 65 3.32 5.68 29.67
C LEU A 65 4.42 4.93 28.91
N SER A 66 5.32 4.23 29.61
CA SER A 66 6.39 3.47 28.95
C SER A 66 5.85 2.28 28.15
N VAL A 67 4.83 1.60 28.67
CA VAL A 67 4.10 0.53 27.96
C VAL A 67 3.42 1.07 26.70
N ALA A 68 2.69 2.18 26.80
CA ALA A 68 2.01 2.77 25.64
C ALA A 68 3.01 3.22 24.55
N LYS A 69 4.13 3.82 24.96
CA LYS A 69 5.21 4.21 24.03
C LYS A 69 5.81 3.01 23.32
N SER A 70 6.14 1.95 24.06
CA SER A 70 6.76 0.75 23.47
C SER A 70 5.80 0.03 22.51
N ALA A 71 4.51 -0.04 22.86
CA ALA A 71 3.47 -0.57 21.99
C ALA A 71 3.37 0.24 20.68
N ARG A 72 3.32 1.58 20.77
CA ARG A 72 3.32 2.45 19.58
C ARG A 72 4.56 2.25 18.71
N MET A 73 5.76 2.23 19.30
CA MET A 73 7.01 2.02 18.57
C MET A 73 7.03 0.68 17.83
N ALA A 74 6.63 -0.41 18.49
CA ALA A 74 6.57 -1.74 17.86
C ALA A 74 5.61 -1.76 16.65
N ARG A 75 4.51 -1.00 16.71
CA ARG A 75 3.58 -0.85 15.58
C ARG A 75 4.18 -0.01 14.46
N GLN A 76 4.86 1.07 14.79
CA GLN A 76 5.56 1.90 13.80
C GLN A 76 6.63 1.11 13.06
N ASP A 77 7.44 0.31 13.77
CA ASP A 77 8.42 -0.60 13.17
C ASP A 77 7.76 -1.61 12.22
N SER A 78 6.57 -2.10 12.57
CA SER A 78 5.81 -3.01 11.71
C SER A 78 5.36 -2.35 10.41
N ILE A 79 4.99 -1.07 10.45
CA ILE A 79 4.68 -0.28 9.26
C ILE A 79 5.91 -0.10 8.39
N VAL A 80 7.04 0.34 8.96
CA VAL A 80 8.30 0.53 8.24
C VAL A 80 8.75 -0.78 7.56
N ARG A 81 8.61 -1.92 8.25
CA ARG A 81 8.90 -3.23 7.65
C ARG A 81 7.96 -3.58 6.50
N ALA A 82 6.68 -3.20 6.58
CA ALA A 82 5.72 -3.43 5.50
C ALA A 82 6.02 -2.55 4.28
N GLU A 83 6.34 -1.28 4.50
CA GLU A 83 6.79 -0.33 3.47
C GLU A 83 8.05 -0.84 2.78
N ALA A 84 9.09 -1.18 3.55
CA ALA A 84 10.35 -1.73 2.99
C ALA A 84 10.13 -3.02 2.17
N LYS A 85 9.16 -3.86 2.53
CA LYS A 85 8.78 -5.03 1.73
C LYS A 85 8.06 -4.64 0.44
N ALA A 86 7.21 -3.62 0.49
CA ALA A 86 6.50 -3.11 -0.68
C ALA A 86 7.47 -2.48 -1.69
N SER A 87 8.42 -1.63 -1.25
CA SER A 87 9.42 -1.05 -2.16
C SER A 87 10.35 -2.12 -2.76
N ARG A 88 10.70 -3.17 -2.00
CA ARG A 88 11.45 -4.34 -2.54
C ARG A 88 10.66 -5.14 -3.57
N LEU A 89 9.33 -5.22 -3.47
CA LEU A 89 8.47 -5.91 -4.43
C LEU A 89 8.27 -5.09 -5.71
N LEU A 90 8.35 -3.76 -5.62
CA LEU A 90 8.12 -2.86 -6.74
C LEU A 90 9.16 -3.06 -7.86
N ALA A 91 10.46 -3.10 -7.52
CA ALA A 91 11.53 -3.27 -8.50
C ALA A 91 11.34 -4.51 -9.42
N PRO A 92 11.20 -5.75 -8.89
CA PRO A 92 10.96 -6.92 -9.74
C PRO A 92 9.62 -6.84 -10.48
N THR A 93 8.59 -6.23 -9.90
CA THR A 93 7.29 -6.04 -10.57
C THR A 93 7.45 -5.18 -11.83
N VAL A 94 8.17 -4.06 -11.74
CA VAL A 94 8.41 -3.15 -12.87
C VAL A 94 9.29 -3.83 -13.93
N THR A 95 10.32 -4.57 -13.51
CA THR A 95 11.17 -5.34 -14.46
C THR A 95 10.36 -6.39 -15.22
N LEU A 96 9.51 -7.16 -14.54
CA LEU A 96 8.67 -8.17 -15.18
C LEU A 96 7.55 -7.55 -16.03
N LEU A 97 7.03 -6.39 -15.65
CA LEU A 97 6.11 -5.61 -16.46
C LEU A 97 6.76 -5.22 -17.80
N ALA A 98 7.99 -4.70 -17.77
CA ALA A 98 8.74 -4.34 -18.97
C ALA A 98 9.04 -5.58 -19.84
N ALA A 99 9.42 -6.71 -19.23
CA ALA A 99 9.63 -7.97 -19.93
C ALA A 99 8.34 -8.47 -20.61
N CYS A 100 7.20 -8.41 -19.92
CA CYS A 100 5.88 -8.72 -20.49
C CYS A 100 5.53 -7.81 -21.68
N ALA A 101 5.79 -6.50 -21.56
CA ALA A 101 5.54 -5.55 -22.63
C ALA A 101 6.40 -5.83 -23.87
N ALA A 102 7.70 -6.11 -23.67
CA ALA A 102 8.61 -6.48 -24.74
C ALA A 102 8.19 -7.78 -25.44
N LEU A 103 7.77 -8.80 -24.67
CA LEU A 103 7.28 -10.07 -25.21
C LEU A 103 5.99 -9.89 -26.01
N CYS A 104 5.06 -9.07 -25.51
CA CYS A 104 3.82 -8.75 -26.21
C CYS A 104 4.11 -8.04 -27.55
N ALA A 105 4.97 -7.02 -27.53
CA ALA A 105 5.38 -6.30 -28.73
C ALA A 105 6.06 -7.23 -29.76
N TYR A 106 6.90 -8.15 -29.28
CA TYR A 106 7.51 -9.18 -30.13
C TYR A 106 6.46 -10.07 -30.80
N GLN A 107 5.50 -10.59 -30.04
CA GLN A 107 4.44 -11.46 -30.57
C GLN A 107 3.54 -10.75 -31.57
N LEU A 108 3.18 -9.49 -31.30
CA LEU A 108 2.38 -8.67 -32.22
C LEU A 108 3.14 -8.34 -33.52
N ASN A 109 4.43 -8.01 -33.44
CA ASN A 109 5.25 -7.79 -34.64
C ASN A 109 5.33 -9.06 -35.50
N ARG A 110 5.54 -10.22 -34.87
CA ARG A 110 5.53 -11.52 -35.56
C ARG A 110 4.18 -11.84 -36.20
N ALA A 111 3.08 -11.56 -35.51
CA ALA A 111 1.74 -11.73 -36.07
C ALA A 111 1.53 -10.86 -37.31
N GLY A 112 1.99 -9.60 -37.28
CA GLY A 112 1.93 -8.69 -38.42
C GLY A 112 2.73 -9.17 -39.63
N GLN A 113 3.94 -9.72 -39.41
CA GLN A 113 4.76 -10.29 -40.49
C GLN A 113 4.17 -11.56 -41.09
N ALA A 114 3.55 -12.42 -40.27
CA ALA A 114 2.96 -13.67 -40.72
C ALA A 114 1.58 -13.50 -41.36
N GLY A 115 0.91 -12.36 -41.15
CA GLY A 115 -0.47 -12.14 -41.57
C GLY A 115 -1.48 -13.09 -40.92
N ASN A 116 -1.11 -13.72 -39.79
CA ASN A 116 -1.90 -14.78 -39.17
C ASN A 116 -2.55 -14.28 -37.87
N PHE A 117 -3.88 -14.18 -37.89
CA PHE A 117 -4.69 -13.76 -36.74
C PHE A 117 -4.49 -14.65 -35.50
N TRP A 118 -4.28 -15.96 -35.68
CA TRP A 118 -4.09 -16.88 -34.55
C TRP A 118 -2.83 -16.55 -33.75
N ILE A 119 -1.77 -16.08 -34.40
CA ILE A 119 -0.55 -15.62 -33.72
C ILE A 119 -0.83 -14.32 -32.95
N ALA A 120 -1.70 -13.45 -33.45
CA ALA A 120 -2.12 -12.26 -32.69
C ALA A 120 -2.86 -12.64 -31.41
N THR A 121 -3.77 -13.62 -31.45
CA THR A 121 -4.49 -14.10 -30.24
C THR A 121 -3.55 -14.74 -29.20
N SER A 122 -2.40 -15.26 -29.65
CA SER A 122 -1.38 -15.83 -28.78
C SER A 122 -0.71 -14.79 -27.87
N SER A 123 -0.91 -13.49 -28.12
CA SER A 123 -0.43 -12.39 -27.27
C SER A 123 -1.30 -12.13 -26.03
N PHE A 124 -2.49 -12.73 -25.96
CA PHE A 124 -3.43 -12.52 -24.88
C PHE A 124 -2.84 -12.78 -23.46
N PRO A 125 -2.09 -13.86 -23.21
CA PRO A 125 -1.46 -14.07 -21.91
C PRO A 125 -0.44 -12.98 -21.55
N ALA A 126 0.29 -12.44 -22.53
CA ALA A 126 1.23 -11.34 -22.30
C ALA A 126 0.49 -10.07 -21.88
N VAL A 127 -0.61 -9.74 -22.57
CA VAL A 127 -1.47 -8.58 -22.23
C VAL A 127 -2.05 -8.72 -20.82
N LEU A 128 -2.57 -9.90 -20.45
CA LEU A 128 -3.04 -10.15 -19.08
C LEU A 128 -1.91 -10.02 -18.05
N GLY A 129 -0.71 -10.51 -18.38
CA GLY A 129 0.48 -10.35 -17.55
C GLY A 129 0.79 -8.87 -17.29
N ILE A 130 0.74 -8.02 -18.32
CA ILE A 130 0.92 -6.57 -18.20
C ILE A 130 -0.11 -5.99 -17.22
N VAL A 131 -1.39 -6.32 -17.37
CA VAL A 131 -2.47 -5.83 -16.49
C VAL A 131 -2.24 -6.26 -15.04
N PHE A 132 -1.91 -7.52 -14.79
CA PHE A 132 -1.67 -8.02 -13.43
C PHE A 132 -0.42 -7.42 -12.78
N PHE A 133 0.67 -7.27 -13.53
CA PHE A 133 1.86 -6.59 -13.00
C PHE A 133 1.61 -5.10 -12.75
N MET A 134 0.81 -4.43 -13.60
CA MET A 134 0.41 -3.05 -13.37
C MET A 134 -0.40 -2.91 -12.08
N ILE A 135 -1.40 -3.77 -11.85
CA ILE A 135 -2.17 -3.78 -10.60
C ILE A 135 -1.26 -4.08 -9.40
N SER A 136 -0.33 -5.03 -9.53
CA SER A 136 0.66 -5.35 -8.48
C SER A 136 1.53 -4.13 -8.14
N ALA A 137 2.01 -3.41 -9.15
CA ALA A 137 2.84 -2.23 -8.97
C ALA A 137 2.06 -1.11 -8.27
N LEU A 138 0.83 -0.83 -8.71
CA LEU A 138 -0.05 0.15 -8.08
C LEU A 138 -0.34 -0.19 -6.61
N ARG A 139 -0.60 -1.47 -6.30
CA ARG A 139 -0.83 -1.92 -4.91
C ARG A 139 0.44 -1.88 -4.05
N SER A 140 1.62 -2.08 -4.66
CA SER A 140 2.91 -1.93 -3.97
C SER A 140 3.19 -0.46 -3.66
N LEU A 141 2.95 0.44 -4.62
CA LEU A 141 3.03 1.89 -4.45
C LEU A 141 2.07 2.39 -3.36
N ASP A 142 0.84 1.88 -3.35
CA ASP A 142 -0.18 2.21 -2.33
C ASP A 142 0.28 1.84 -0.91
N ALA A 143 1.04 0.75 -0.77
CA ALA A 143 1.62 0.35 0.52
C ALA A 143 2.86 1.17 0.91
N ASP A 144 3.67 1.59 -0.07
CA ASP A 144 4.94 2.29 0.12
C ASP A 144 4.77 3.81 0.30
N ILE A 145 4.16 4.50 -0.67
CA ILE A 145 4.16 5.96 -0.77
C ILE A 145 3.11 6.62 0.13
N ARG A 146 1.95 5.98 0.32
CA ARG A 146 0.84 6.67 1.02
C ARG A 146 1.15 6.90 2.49
N VAL A 147 1.00 8.16 2.89
CA VAL A 147 1.26 8.64 4.23
C VAL A 147 0.21 8.04 5.17
N GLY A 148 0.66 7.25 6.15
CA GLY A 148 -0.17 6.82 7.26
C GLY A 148 -0.38 7.94 8.27
N PHE A 149 -1.39 7.83 9.13
CA PHE A 149 -1.48 8.72 10.28
C PHE A 149 -0.41 8.35 11.31
N HIS A 150 0.71 9.07 11.28
CA HIS A 150 1.79 8.97 12.25
C HIS A 150 1.80 10.23 13.11
N LYS A 151 0.81 10.39 13.99
CA LYS A 151 0.83 11.50 14.93
C LYS A 151 1.65 11.09 16.15
N ASN A 152 2.87 11.64 16.25
CA ASN A 152 3.62 11.60 17.49
C ASN A 152 2.91 12.46 18.54
N ALA A 153 3.04 12.09 19.80
CA ALA A 153 2.62 12.92 20.92
C ALA A 153 3.48 14.19 20.97
N GLY A 154 3.20 15.14 20.09
CA GLY A 154 3.75 16.49 20.13
C GLY A 154 2.79 17.35 20.92
N LEU A 155 2.81 17.22 22.25
CA LEU A 155 2.24 18.27 23.08
C LEU A 155 3.07 19.53 22.81
N LYS A 156 2.47 20.55 22.18
CA LYS A 156 3.03 21.91 22.32
C LYS A 156 3.12 22.16 23.83
N LYS A 157 4.19 22.82 24.28
CA LYS A 157 4.53 23.17 25.69
C LYS A 157 3.44 24.01 26.42
N THR A 158 2.18 23.93 26.04
CA THR A 158 1.20 25.01 26.19
C THR A 158 0.24 24.87 27.35
N ASP A 159 0.44 23.94 28.28
CA ASP A 159 -0.24 24.00 29.56
C ASP A 159 0.77 23.76 30.69
N ALA A 160 1.64 24.76 30.91
CA ALA A 160 2.43 24.87 32.15
C ALA A 160 1.54 24.97 33.42
N THR A 161 0.22 24.99 33.24
CA THR A 161 -0.86 25.03 34.23
C THR A 161 -1.37 23.64 34.65
N LEU A 162 -1.06 22.56 33.91
CA LEU A 162 -1.48 21.21 34.27
C LEU A 162 -0.48 20.58 35.27
N GLY A 163 -0.98 20.07 36.40
CA GLY A 163 -0.16 19.31 37.34
C GLY A 163 0.49 18.08 36.67
N ARG A 164 1.67 17.65 37.15
CA ARG A 164 2.48 16.55 36.56
C ARG A 164 1.67 15.29 36.25
N SER A 165 0.75 14.89 37.12
CA SER A 165 -0.09 13.71 36.93
C SER A 165 -1.10 13.88 35.77
N ALA A 166 -1.72 15.04 35.63
CA ALA A 166 -2.62 15.35 34.53
C ALA A 166 -1.86 15.38 33.19
N TYR A 167 -0.66 15.96 33.18
CA TYR A 167 0.22 15.96 32.02
C TYR A 167 0.59 14.54 31.56
N ILE A 168 0.99 13.66 32.48
CA ILE A 168 1.35 12.28 32.12
C ILE A 168 0.13 11.51 31.59
N ARG A 169 -1.05 11.70 32.17
CA ARG A 169 -2.30 11.08 31.66
C ARG A 169 -2.60 11.50 30.23
N GLU A 170 -2.42 12.77 29.91
CA GLU A 170 -2.64 13.24 28.54
C GLU A 170 -1.58 12.68 27.58
N CYS A 171 -0.33 12.55 28.02
CA CYS A 171 0.70 11.85 27.25
C CYS A 171 0.31 10.40 26.96
N ILE A 172 -0.15 9.64 27.96
CA ILE A 172 -0.63 8.26 27.79
C ILE A 172 -1.75 8.23 26.77
N ARG A 173 -2.70 9.18 26.85
CA ARG A 173 -3.81 9.28 25.88
C ARG A 173 -3.30 9.42 24.47
N TYR A 174 -2.38 10.36 24.20
CA TYR A 174 -1.81 10.52 22.87
C TYR A 174 -1.07 9.28 22.37
N GLU A 175 -0.33 8.59 23.24
CA GLU A 175 0.37 7.35 22.89
C GLU A 175 -0.61 6.23 22.51
N VAL A 176 -1.68 6.04 23.27
CA VAL A 176 -2.74 5.04 22.99
C VAL A 176 -3.48 5.37 21.69
N VAL A 177 -3.82 6.64 21.44
CA VAL A 177 -4.42 7.06 20.17
C VAL A 177 -3.47 6.82 19.00
N GLY A 178 -2.19 7.15 19.17
CA GLY A 178 -1.16 6.91 18.16
C GLY A 178 -0.98 5.41 17.86
N GLU A 179 -1.02 4.55 18.88
CA GLU A 179 -1.00 3.10 18.70
C GLU A 179 -2.22 2.63 17.87
N PHE A 180 -3.41 3.14 18.17
CA PHE A 180 -4.62 2.75 17.46
C PHE A 180 -4.55 3.15 15.97
N TRP A 181 -4.15 4.37 15.65
CA TRP A 181 -4.00 4.83 14.27
C TRP A 181 -2.89 4.10 13.50
N THR A 182 -1.76 3.83 14.15
CA THR A 182 -0.69 3.04 13.54
C THR A 182 -1.13 1.60 13.28
N ARG A 183 -1.87 0.98 14.20
CA ARG A 183 -2.47 -0.35 13.99
C ARG A 183 -3.43 -0.38 12.81
N TRP A 184 -4.33 0.61 12.71
CA TRP A 184 -5.26 0.73 11.59
C TRP A 184 -4.53 0.93 10.26
N THR A 185 -3.54 1.82 10.22
CA THR A 185 -2.68 2.07 9.06
C THR A 185 -1.96 0.79 8.63
N TYR A 186 -1.34 0.09 9.59
CA TYR A 186 -0.64 -1.17 9.35
C TYR A 186 -1.56 -2.22 8.72
N ALA A 187 -2.78 -2.40 9.26
CA ALA A 187 -3.73 -3.37 8.73
C ALA A 187 -4.06 -3.10 7.26
N ARG A 188 -4.20 -1.83 6.87
CA ARG A 188 -4.43 -1.47 5.48
C ARG A 188 -3.20 -1.72 4.61
N LYS A 189 -2.01 -1.26 5.01
CA LYS A 189 -0.76 -1.47 4.26
C LYS A 189 -0.43 -2.95 4.08
N ALA A 190 -0.62 -3.75 5.13
CA ALA A 190 -0.47 -5.20 5.06
C ALA A 190 -1.45 -5.84 4.07
N THR A 191 -2.71 -5.39 4.06
CA THR A 191 -3.72 -5.86 3.09
C THR A 191 -3.33 -5.51 1.66
N SER A 192 -2.92 -4.25 1.40
CA SER A 192 -2.47 -3.82 0.07
C SER A 192 -1.23 -4.62 -0.39
N LEU A 193 -0.28 -4.89 0.52
CA LEU A 193 0.89 -5.72 0.22
C LEU A 193 0.52 -7.17 -0.14
N MET A 194 -0.42 -7.79 0.60
CA MET A 194 -0.87 -9.16 0.28
C MET A 194 -1.60 -9.21 -1.07
N GLN A 195 -2.42 -8.20 -1.37
CA GLN A 195 -3.05 -8.09 -2.69
C GLN A 195 -2.01 -7.90 -3.78
N ALA A 196 -1.00 -7.05 -3.57
CA ALA A 196 0.10 -6.87 -4.52
C ALA A 196 0.79 -8.20 -4.84
N ARG A 197 1.13 -8.99 -3.81
CA ARG A 197 1.75 -10.33 -3.99
C ARG A 197 0.84 -11.29 -4.77
N ALA A 198 -0.46 -11.30 -4.50
CA ALA A 198 -1.40 -12.15 -5.23
C ALA A 198 -1.46 -11.78 -6.72
N TRP A 199 -1.50 -10.49 -7.05
CA TRP A 199 -1.48 -10.01 -8.43
C TRP A 199 -0.12 -10.26 -9.11
N PHE A 200 0.98 -10.11 -8.38
CA PHE A 200 2.32 -10.46 -8.86
C PHE A 200 2.40 -11.94 -9.28
N SER A 201 1.91 -12.87 -8.45
CA SER A 201 1.91 -14.30 -8.78
C SER A 201 1.05 -14.62 -10.00
N ARG A 202 -0.12 -13.97 -10.13
CA ARG A 202 -0.98 -14.10 -11.32
C ARG A 202 -0.28 -13.59 -12.58
N GLY A 203 0.37 -12.42 -12.50
CA GLY A 203 1.16 -11.86 -13.59
C GLY A 203 2.32 -12.76 -14.00
N PHE A 204 3.00 -13.37 -13.03
CA PHE A 204 4.09 -14.30 -13.28
C PHE A 204 3.62 -15.57 -14.01
N LEU A 205 2.48 -16.15 -13.62
CA LEU A 205 1.89 -17.28 -14.35
C LEU A 205 1.55 -16.91 -15.80
N CYS A 206 0.97 -15.73 -16.02
CA CYS A 206 0.67 -15.23 -17.37
C CYS A 206 1.93 -15.01 -18.21
N LEU A 207 3.02 -14.50 -17.62
CA LEU A 207 4.31 -14.36 -18.29
C LEU A 207 4.88 -15.71 -18.71
N VAL A 208 4.87 -16.71 -17.82
CA VAL A 208 5.35 -18.07 -18.14
C VAL A 208 4.52 -18.67 -19.28
N ALA A 209 3.19 -18.54 -19.23
CA ALA A 209 2.32 -19.00 -20.31
C ALA A 209 2.63 -18.29 -21.64
N ALA A 210 2.83 -16.97 -21.62
CA ALA A 210 3.21 -16.20 -22.80
C ALA A 210 4.56 -16.64 -23.38
N LEU A 211 5.54 -16.94 -22.53
CA LEU A 211 6.85 -17.45 -22.95
C LEU A 211 6.75 -18.83 -23.61
N LEU A 212 5.95 -19.74 -23.04
CA LEU A 212 5.70 -21.07 -23.64
C LEU A 212 5.03 -20.95 -25.02
N VAL A 213 4.06 -20.05 -25.15
CA VAL A 213 3.40 -19.76 -26.44
C VAL A 213 4.38 -19.16 -27.45
N ALA A 214 5.24 -18.22 -27.03
CA ALA A 214 6.29 -17.68 -27.90
C ALA A 214 7.30 -18.74 -28.34
N ALA A 215 7.72 -19.63 -27.43
CA ALA A 215 8.67 -20.69 -27.75
C ALA A 215 8.08 -21.70 -28.74
N THR A 216 6.86 -22.17 -28.49
CA THR A 216 6.18 -23.15 -29.36
C THR A 216 5.91 -22.59 -30.76
N THR A 217 5.50 -21.33 -30.87
CA THR A 217 5.27 -20.67 -32.17
C THR A 217 6.56 -20.45 -32.97
N GLN A 218 7.72 -20.35 -32.33
CA GLN A 218 9.02 -20.26 -33.02
C GLN A 218 9.57 -21.63 -33.45
N LEU A 219 9.42 -22.65 -32.58
CA LEU A 219 9.99 -23.98 -32.81
C LEU A 219 9.24 -24.77 -33.88
N PHE A 220 7.91 -24.63 -33.98
CA PHE A 220 7.11 -25.37 -34.95
C PHE A 220 7.47 -25.10 -36.42
N PRO A 221 7.56 -23.84 -36.88
CA PRO A 221 7.94 -23.54 -38.27
C PRO A 221 9.36 -23.99 -38.61
N ALA A 222 10.29 -23.94 -37.65
CA ALA A 222 11.67 -24.36 -37.84
C ALA A 222 11.78 -25.89 -37.99
N ALA A 223 11.09 -26.65 -37.14
CA ALA A 223 11.07 -28.11 -37.20
C ALA A 223 10.41 -28.63 -38.49
N VAL A 224 9.30 -28.01 -38.92
CA VAL A 224 8.60 -28.39 -40.17
C VAL A 224 9.45 -28.06 -41.41
N LYS A 225 10.12 -26.90 -41.44
CA LYS A 225 11.05 -26.57 -42.52
C LYS A 225 12.24 -27.53 -42.57
N ALA A 226 12.81 -27.92 -41.43
CA ALA A 226 13.91 -28.88 -41.38
C ALA A 226 13.47 -30.27 -41.88
N ALA A 227 12.26 -30.71 -41.55
CA ALA A 227 11.70 -31.99 -42.00
C ALA A 227 11.37 -32.04 -43.50
N LEU A 228 11.08 -30.90 -44.14
CA LEU A 228 10.75 -30.83 -45.57
C LEU A 228 11.98 -30.74 -46.50
N VAL A 229 13.18 -30.56 -45.95
CA VAL A 229 14.44 -30.48 -46.71
C VAL A 229 15.17 -31.84 -46.75
N LEU A 230 14.68 -32.84 -46.01
CA LEU A 230 15.13 -34.24 -46.04
C LEU A 230 14.23 -35.07 -46.97
#